data_AF-A0A3P1XY68-F1
#
_entry.id   AF-A0A3P1XY68-F1
#
_cell.length_a   1.000
_cell.length_b   1.000
_cell.length_c   1.000
_cell.angle_alpha   90.00
_cell.angle_beta   90.00
_cell.angle_gamma   90.00
#
_symmetry.space_group_name_H-M   'P 1'
#
loop_
_entity.id
_entity.type
_entity.pdbx_description
1 polymer ?
#
loop_
_entity_poly.entity_id
_entity_poly.type
_entity_poly.pdbx_seq_one_letter_code
_entity_poly.pdbx_strand_id
1 'polypeptide(L)'
;MRILRFRRFWALTAVLVVVLCTSAWAAFFRPDVRPGYGVTRLGWLSDYHAPLRGTHLDAPVYYIEGEKAGATMLILGGAHPRELAGHVAALIAVENARAVEGRLIVVPALNASGYGIRDLATNIPRFHKVECRSGFRYLPFGDRRVDVADQGPDPVQYKHQSGAIIPNSRGKDGNEMRNINRCYPGLPDGTPTQQAAYAVMELVRKENVGLAVDMHEADTPSWYLSRKTGEVQQGGRLAYMLVCNPKEKAMELGAEAVMNVGANLGMELKMEPSNRAFRGLSHLEIGDATDCLSFLFETPTPALDDWRENPDILTDRTYPIEHRAGLHQEVFQELVRLYNESHEERLVLEGLPTYQVLVEQGIAAWLN
;
A
#
# COMPACT_ATOMS: atom_id res chain seq x y z
N MET A 1 -7.34 57.50 30.51
CA MET A 1 -8.22 56.77 29.54
C MET A 1 -7.50 56.23 28.30
N ARG A 2 -6.48 56.90 27.71
CA ARG A 2 -5.76 56.42 26.51
C ARG A 2 -4.90 55.15 26.72
N ILE A 3 -4.26 55.01 27.88
CA ILE A 3 -3.35 53.87 28.18
C ILE A 3 -4.11 52.53 28.31
N LEU A 4 -5.34 52.54 28.86
CA LEU A 4 -6.18 51.34 28.95
C LEU A 4 -6.66 50.84 27.58
N ARG A 5 -6.89 51.75 26.61
CA ARG A 5 -7.28 51.39 25.24
C ARG A 5 -6.12 50.74 24.48
N PHE A 6 -4.90 51.20 24.69
CA PHE A 6 -3.69 50.61 24.10
C PHE A 6 -3.41 49.19 24.61
N ARG A 7 -3.54 48.96 25.92
CA ARG A 7 -3.37 47.61 26.51
C ARG A 7 -4.42 46.60 26.03
N ARG A 8 -5.67 47.04 25.83
CA ARG A 8 -6.74 46.19 25.27
C ARG A 8 -6.52 45.85 23.80
N PHE A 9 -5.97 46.77 23.01
CA PHE A 9 -5.62 46.52 21.61
C PHE A 9 -4.55 45.44 21.50
N TRP A 10 -3.43 45.57 22.22
CA TRP A 10 -2.35 44.56 22.23
C TRP A 10 -2.79 43.20 22.78
N ALA A 11 -3.66 43.18 23.80
CA ALA A 11 -4.23 41.92 24.31
C ALA A 11 -5.14 41.24 23.29
N LEU A 12 -5.95 42.00 22.55
CA LEU A 12 -6.78 41.48 21.45
C LEU A 12 -5.92 40.99 20.28
N THR A 13 -4.84 41.70 19.92
CA THR A 13 -3.90 41.26 18.87
C THR A 13 -3.15 39.99 19.28
N ALA A 14 -2.71 39.88 20.54
CA ALA A 14 -2.05 38.68 21.06
C ALA A 14 -3.00 37.48 21.10
N VAL A 15 -4.26 37.67 21.51
CA VAL A 15 -5.28 36.62 21.46
C VAL A 15 -5.61 36.25 20.01
N LEU A 16 -5.67 37.20 19.08
CA LEU A 16 -5.89 36.90 17.66
C LEU A 16 -4.72 36.11 17.05
N VAL A 17 -3.47 36.45 17.40
CA VAL A 17 -2.27 35.71 16.96
C VAL A 17 -2.22 34.31 17.57
N VAL A 18 -2.58 34.14 18.85
CA VAL A 18 -2.67 32.81 19.48
C VAL A 18 -3.81 31.99 18.87
N VAL A 19 -4.97 32.59 18.58
CA VAL A 19 -6.10 31.92 17.94
C VAL A 19 -5.78 31.54 16.47
N LEU A 20 -5.07 32.41 15.73
CA LEU A 20 -4.58 32.12 14.37
C LEU A 20 -3.45 31.07 14.34
N CYS A 21 -2.66 30.92 15.41
CA CYS A 21 -1.71 29.81 15.54
C CYS A 21 -2.40 28.48 15.92
N THR A 22 -3.61 28.50 16.49
CA THR A 22 -4.36 27.29 16.87
C THR A 22 -5.33 26.79 15.79
N SER A 23 -5.54 27.54 14.71
CA SER A 23 -6.31 27.04 13.57
C SER A 23 -5.47 26.06 12.75
N ALA A 24 -5.59 24.78 13.13
CA ALA A 24 -5.47 23.62 12.25
C ALA A 24 -4.10 23.35 11.61
N TRP A 25 -3.10 23.09 12.45
CA TRP A 25 -2.21 21.97 12.13
C TRP A 25 -2.93 20.72 12.63
N ALA A 26 -3.86 20.18 11.84
CA ALA A 26 -4.17 18.76 12.01
C ALA A 26 -2.82 18.05 11.88
N ALA A 27 -2.38 17.35 12.93
CA ALA A 27 -1.08 16.70 12.91
C ALA A 27 -1.12 15.62 11.81
N PHE A 28 -0.45 15.89 10.68
CA PHE A 28 -0.30 14.91 9.61
C PHE A 28 0.32 13.64 10.20
N PHE A 29 -0.45 12.55 10.24
CA PHE A 29 0.12 11.27 10.61
C PHE A 29 0.87 10.71 9.39
N ARG A 30 2.13 10.35 9.58
CA ARG A 30 2.93 9.63 8.59
C ARG A 30 3.56 8.42 9.27
N PRO A 31 3.51 7.23 8.65
CA PRO A 31 4.29 6.10 9.13
C PRO A 31 5.77 6.45 9.24
N ASP A 32 6.43 5.87 10.25
CA ASP A 32 7.87 5.99 10.45
C ASP A 32 8.61 5.17 9.38
N VAL A 33 9.22 5.88 8.43
CA VAL A 33 10.07 5.31 7.37
C VAL A 33 11.47 5.84 7.58
N ARG A 34 12.46 4.95 7.64
CA ARG A 34 13.85 5.32 7.92
C ARG A 34 14.77 4.87 6.77
N PRO A 35 14.86 5.66 5.68
CA PRO A 35 15.51 5.25 4.44
C PRO A 35 16.93 4.70 4.62
N GLY A 36 17.25 3.66 3.87
CA GLY A 36 18.61 3.14 3.78
C GLY A 36 19.46 3.95 2.79
N TYR A 37 20.77 3.68 2.78
CA TYR A 37 21.72 4.36 1.88
C TYR A 37 21.47 4.13 0.38
N GLY A 38 20.63 3.17 0.00
CA GLY A 38 20.26 2.95 -1.40
C GLY A 38 19.23 3.94 -1.94
N VAL A 39 18.52 4.67 -1.07
CA VAL A 39 17.59 5.72 -1.51
C VAL A 39 18.39 6.92 -2.01
N THR A 40 18.32 7.16 -3.32
CA THR A 40 19.03 8.24 -4.01
C THR A 40 18.23 9.53 -4.04
N ARG A 41 16.89 9.45 -3.98
CA ARG A 41 15.99 10.61 -3.96
C ARG A 41 14.71 10.31 -3.18
N LEU A 42 14.21 11.35 -2.51
CA LEU A 42 12.86 11.41 -1.94
C LEU A 42 12.02 12.38 -2.76
N GLY A 43 10.78 12.00 -3.07
CA GLY A 43 9.78 12.85 -3.69
C GLY A 43 8.39 12.61 -3.08
N TRP A 44 7.36 13.11 -3.76
CA TRP A 44 5.99 13.10 -3.27
C TRP A 44 5.01 12.75 -4.40
N LEU A 45 3.85 12.18 -4.08
CA LEU A 45 2.79 11.99 -5.08
C LEU A 45 2.34 13.32 -5.69
N SER A 46 2.43 14.42 -4.93
CA SER A 46 2.15 15.76 -5.44
C SER A 46 3.12 16.28 -6.50
N ASP A 47 4.23 15.58 -6.75
CA ASP A 47 5.10 15.85 -7.91
C ASP A 47 4.45 15.35 -9.22
N TYR A 48 3.52 14.40 -9.11
CA TYR A 48 2.75 13.85 -10.23
C TYR A 48 1.38 14.51 -10.37
N HIS A 49 0.82 15.01 -9.27
CA HIS A 49 -0.44 15.76 -9.27
C HIS A 49 -0.46 16.84 -8.17
N ALA A 50 -0.19 18.09 -8.55
CA ALA A 50 0.00 19.21 -7.63
C ALA A 50 -1.11 19.43 -6.58
N PRO A 51 -2.42 19.19 -6.86
CA PRO A 51 -3.49 19.34 -5.87
C PRO A 51 -3.34 18.51 -4.60
N LEU A 52 -2.57 17.42 -4.62
CA LEU A 52 -2.29 16.63 -3.42
C LEU A 52 -1.37 17.35 -2.44
N ARG A 53 -0.61 18.37 -2.87
CA ARG A 53 0.45 19.00 -2.08
C ARG A 53 -0.09 19.54 -0.75
N GLY A 54 0.49 19.07 0.35
CA GLY A 54 0.08 19.49 1.69
C GLY A 54 -1.23 18.88 2.19
N THR A 55 -1.76 17.86 1.50
CA THR A 55 -2.89 17.05 1.97
C THR A 55 -2.41 15.77 2.66
N HIS A 56 -3.29 15.10 3.42
CA HIS A 56 -3.00 13.79 4.01
C HIS A 56 -2.84 12.68 2.97
N LEU A 57 -3.19 12.91 1.70
CA LEU A 57 -3.05 11.94 0.62
C LEU A 57 -1.73 12.10 -0.17
N ASP A 58 -0.89 13.07 0.18
CA ASP A 58 0.39 13.29 -0.50
C ASP A 58 1.44 12.27 -0.07
N ALA A 59 1.36 11.01 -0.51
CA ALA A 59 2.27 9.95 -0.05
C ALA A 59 3.73 10.23 -0.48
N PRO A 60 4.73 9.98 0.40
CA PRO A 60 6.14 10.06 0.03
C PRO A 60 6.48 8.95 -0.97
N VAL A 61 7.37 9.28 -1.91
CA VAL A 61 7.86 8.38 -2.96
C VAL A 61 9.38 8.27 -2.84
N TYR A 62 9.88 7.05 -2.70
CA TYR A 62 11.31 6.77 -2.54
C TYR A 62 11.87 6.23 -3.85
N TYR A 63 13.00 6.78 -4.29
CA TYR A 63 13.67 6.36 -5.52
C TYR A 63 15.03 5.76 -5.16
N ILE A 64 15.29 4.57 -5.70
CA ILE A 64 16.49 3.78 -5.51
C ILE A 64 17.04 3.52 -6.91
N GLU A 65 18.05 4.30 -7.30
CA GLU A 65 18.56 4.35 -8.68
C GLU A 65 20.00 3.84 -8.73
N GLY A 66 20.27 2.94 -9.67
CA GLY A 66 21.60 2.39 -9.89
C GLY A 66 22.46 3.28 -10.77
N GLU A 67 23.77 3.05 -10.73
CA GLU A 67 24.72 3.79 -11.58
C GLU A 67 24.54 3.48 -13.07
N LYS A 68 24.03 2.29 -13.40
CA LYS A 68 23.72 1.88 -14.77
C LYS A 68 22.25 2.14 -15.07
N ALA A 69 21.97 2.77 -16.21
CA ALA A 69 20.61 2.89 -16.71
C ALA A 69 19.98 1.50 -16.96
N GLY A 70 18.66 1.41 -16.82
CA GLY A 70 17.91 0.17 -16.96
C GLY A 70 16.42 0.40 -16.69
N ALA A 71 15.68 -0.69 -16.49
CA ALA A 71 14.24 -0.65 -16.30
C ALA A 71 13.85 0.03 -14.98
N THR A 72 12.66 0.66 -14.97
CA THR A 72 12.04 1.17 -13.75
C THR A 72 10.96 0.21 -13.27
N MET A 73 10.99 -0.16 -11.98
CA MET A 73 9.93 -0.95 -11.34
C MET A 73 9.33 -0.23 -10.14
N LEU A 74 8.10 -0.58 -9.78
CA LEU A 74 7.32 0.08 -8.74
C LEU A 74 6.77 -0.91 -7.70
N ILE A 75 6.98 -0.60 -6.43
CA ILE A 75 6.28 -1.23 -5.30
C ILE A 75 5.28 -0.23 -4.72
N LEU A 76 4.01 -0.65 -4.62
CA LEU A 76 2.97 0.04 -3.88
C LEU A 76 2.66 -0.76 -2.60
N GLY A 77 2.84 -0.12 -1.45
CA GLY A 77 2.49 -0.65 -0.14
C GLY A 77 1.50 0.29 0.58
N GLY A 78 0.69 -0.29 1.46
CA GLY A 78 -0.23 0.49 2.30
C GLY A 78 -1.35 1.18 1.51
N ALA A 79 -1.80 0.57 0.41
CA ALA A 79 -3.06 0.96 -0.24
C ALA A 79 -4.24 0.81 0.73
N HIS A 80 -4.20 -0.25 1.55
CA HIS A 80 -5.06 -0.42 2.72
C HIS A 80 -4.22 -0.50 4.01
N PRO A 81 -4.23 0.54 4.85
CA PRO A 81 -3.51 0.59 6.12
C PRO A 81 -3.77 -0.55 7.13
N ARG A 82 -4.84 -1.33 6.94
CA ARG A 82 -5.17 -2.53 7.71
C ARG A 82 -4.49 -3.81 7.22
N GLU A 83 -3.71 -3.72 6.15
CA GLU A 83 -2.98 -4.80 5.49
C GLU A 83 -1.47 -4.53 5.72
N LEU A 84 -1.00 -4.95 6.89
CA LEU A 84 0.29 -4.53 7.44
C LEU A 84 1.49 -5.11 6.67
N ALA A 85 1.38 -6.32 6.11
CA ALA A 85 2.53 -6.98 5.48
C ALA A 85 3.04 -6.25 4.24
N GLY A 86 2.15 -5.73 3.39
CA GLY A 86 2.56 -4.95 2.21
C GLY A 86 3.29 -3.65 2.58
N HIS A 87 2.86 -2.99 3.66
CA HIS A 87 3.59 -1.84 4.22
C HIS A 87 4.97 -2.24 4.73
N VAL A 88 5.06 -3.31 5.51
CA VAL A 88 6.33 -3.79 6.07
C VAL A 88 7.31 -4.25 4.98
N ALA A 89 6.82 -4.94 3.96
CA ALA A 89 7.63 -5.33 2.81
C ALA A 89 8.15 -4.10 2.05
N ALA A 90 7.32 -3.08 1.82
CA ALA A 90 7.76 -1.83 1.21
C ALA A 90 8.78 -1.07 2.08
N LEU A 91 8.63 -1.09 3.41
CA LEU A 91 9.66 -0.56 4.33
C LEU A 91 10.98 -1.32 4.19
N ILE A 92 10.95 -2.66 4.19
CA ILE A 92 12.16 -3.48 3.99
C ILE A 92 12.86 -3.09 2.67
N ALA A 93 12.10 -2.85 1.60
CA ALA A 93 12.67 -2.40 0.33
C ALA A 93 13.33 -1.02 0.44
N VAL A 94 12.63 -0.03 1.01
CA VAL A 94 13.15 1.35 1.20
C VAL A 94 14.42 1.38 2.08
N GLU A 95 14.53 0.45 3.02
CA GLU A 95 15.56 0.51 4.06
C GLU A 95 16.80 -0.33 3.76
N ASN A 96 16.73 -1.21 2.75
CA ASN A 96 17.80 -2.15 2.43
C ASN A 96 18.14 -2.25 0.95
N ALA A 97 17.21 -2.01 0.03
CA ALA A 97 17.47 -2.19 -1.39
C ALA A 97 18.52 -1.19 -1.89
N ARG A 98 19.41 -1.67 -2.77
CA ARG A 98 20.36 -0.87 -3.54
C ARG A 98 20.24 -1.30 -4.99
N ALA A 99 19.97 -0.37 -5.89
CA ALA A 99 19.98 -0.65 -7.32
C ALA A 99 21.41 -0.55 -7.86
N VAL A 100 21.80 -1.52 -8.68
CA VAL A 100 23.05 -1.52 -9.45
C VAL A 100 22.79 -1.11 -10.90
N GLU A 101 21.67 -1.56 -11.45
CA GLU A 101 21.18 -1.26 -12.80
C GLU A 101 19.68 -0.97 -12.73
N GLY A 102 19.22 0.05 -13.45
CA GLY A 102 17.82 0.47 -13.44
C GLY A 102 17.43 1.21 -12.17
N ARG A 103 16.12 1.25 -11.90
CA ARG A 103 15.54 2.03 -10.81
C ARG A 103 14.37 1.31 -10.15
N LEU A 104 14.35 1.30 -8.82
CA LEU A 104 13.20 0.91 -8.02
C LEU A 104 12.53 2.16 -7.43
N ILE A 105 11.23 2.29 -7.63
CA ILE A 105 10.38 3.29 -6.98
C ILE A 105 9.52 2.59 -5.94
N VAL A 106 9.43 3.15 -4.74
CA VAL A 106 8.63 2.57 -3.65
C VAL A 106 7.73 3.64 -3.02
N VAL A 107 6.45 3.31 -2.90
CA VAL A 107 5.47 4.08 -2.12
C VAL A 107 4.99 3.20 -0.96
N PRO A 108 5.60 3.30 0.25
CA PRO A 108 5.34 2.35 1.32
C PRO A 108 4.01 2.58 2.04
N ALA A 109 3.43 3.77 1.92
CA ALA A 109 2.21 4.17 2.61
C ALA A 109 1.31 4.98 1.67
N LEU A 110 0.79 4.32 0.64
CA LEU A 110 0.01 4.96 -0.42
C LEU A 110 -1.24 5.67 0.13
N ASN A 111 -2.03 5.01 0.97
CA ASN A 111 -3.15 5.63 1.68
C ASN A 111 -2.67 6.24 3.01
N ALA A 112 -1.86 7.30 2.92
CA ALA A 112 -1.33 8.00 4.09
C ALA A 112 -2.44 8.56 5.02
N SER A 113 -3.58 8.99 4.46
CA SER A 113 -4.76 9.44 5.22
C SER A 113 -5.35 8.33 6.10
N GLY A 114 -5.56 7.13 5.57
CA GLY A 114 -6.16 6.01 6.31
C GLY A 114 -5.33 5.54 7.50
N TYR A 115 -3.99 5.72 7.47
CA TYR A 115 -3.13 5.48 8.63
C TYR A 115 -3.40 6.45 9.79
N GLY A 116 -3.96 7.63 9.51
CA GLY A 116 -4.33 8.66 10.48
C GLY A 116 -5.53 8.29 11.36
N ILE A 117 -6.31 7.27 10.98
CA ILE A 117 -7.55 6.88 11.65
C ILE A 117 -7.55 5.44 12.14
N ARG A 118 -8.46 5.14 13.06
CA ARG A 118 -8.67 3.79 13.59
C ARG A 118 -9.56 2.99 12.65
N ASP A 119 -9.15 1.76 12.31
CA ASP A 119 -10.04 0.81 11.62
C ASP A 119 -11.10 0.28 12.59
N LEU A 120 -12.35 0.69 12.40
CA LEU A 120 -13.46 0.26 13.24
C LEU A 120 -13.95 -1.15 12.91
N ALA A 121 -13.56 -1.70 11.76
CA ALA A 121 -14.04 -3.00 11.29
C ALA A 121 -13.24 -4.16 11.90
N THR A 122 -11.92 -4.03 12.09
CA THR A 122 -11.09 -4.99 12.82
C THR A 122 -11.00 -4.66 14.31
N ASN A 123 -11.12 -3.37 14.66
CA ASN A 123 -10.94 -2.87 16.01
C ASN A 123 -9.54 -3.16 16.61
N ILE A 124 -8.54 -3.43 15.78
CA ILE A 124 -7.14 -3.70 16.17
C ILE A 124 -6.47 -2.39 16.64
N PRO A 125 -5.58 -2.42 17.65
CA PRO A 125 -4.83 -1.25 18.08
C PRO A 125 -4.09 -0.58 16.92
N ARG A 126 -3.96 0.76 16.94
CA ARG A 126 -3.34 1.49 15.82
C ARG A 126 -1.82 1.39 15.75
N PHE A 127 -1.15 1.02 16.84
CA PHE A 127 0.31 1.09 16.93
C PHE A 127 0.87 -0.21 17.49
N HIS A 128 1.73 -0.85 16.72
CA HIS A 128 2.38 -2.10 17.08
C HIS A 128 3.87 -1.88 17.22
N LYS A 129 4.38 -2.05 18.45
CA LYS A 129 5.78 -1.78 18.76
C LYS A 129 6.67 -2.92 18.27
N VAL A 130 7.74 -2.59 17.56
CA VAL A 130 8.80 -3.52 17.14
C VAL A 130 10.15 -2.93 17.56
N GLU A 131 11.07 -3.80 18.00
CA GLU A 131 12.45 -3.42 18.30
C GLU A 131 13.31 -3.68 17.07
N CYS A 132 13.62 -2.62 16.32
CA CYS A 132 14.34 -2.68 15.05
C CYS A 132 15.85 -2.41 15.24
N ARG A 133 16.66 -2.55 14.18
CA ARG A 133 18.14 -2.44 14.28
C ARG A 133 18.66 -1.07 14.75
N SER A 134 17.90 -0.01 14.54
CA SER A 134 18.14 1.37 14.99
C SER A 134 17.23 1.79 16.16
N GLY A 135 16.58 0.82 16.81
CA GLY A 135 15.78 1.01 18.02
C GLY A 135 14.28 0.85 17.78
N PHE A 136 13.49 1.25 18.77
CA PHE A 136 12.04 1.03 18.73
C PHE A 136 11.36 1.79 17.59
N ARG A 137 10.42 1.10 16.92
CA ARG A 137 9.51 1.64 15.91
C ARG A 137 8.08 1.25 16.25
N TYR A 138 7.12 2.10 15.88
CA TYR A 138 5.71 1.71 15.84
C TYR A 138 5.29 1.49 14.39
N LEU A 139 4.83 0.27 14.10
CA LEU A 139 4.15 -0.06 12.86
C LEU A 139 2.68 0.39 12.98
N PRO A 140 2.21 1.32 12.14
CA PRO A 140 0.84 1.80 12.22
C PRO A 140 -0.14 0.85 11.52
N PHE A 141 -1.30 0.70 12.11
CA PHE A 141 -2.47 0.00 11.57
C PHE A 141 -3.62 1.00 11.46
N GLY A 142 -4.24 1.09 10.28
CA GLY A 142 -5.25 2.11 9.99
C GLY A 142 -6.44 1.57 9.19
N ASP A 143 -7.37 2.45 8.82
CA ASP A 143 -8.57 2.06 8.08
C ASP A 143 -8.25 1.72 6.62
N ARG A 144 -9.00 0.78 6.03
CA ARG A 144 -8.96 0.47 4.59
C ARG A 144 -9.11 1.70 3.71
N ARG A 145 -9.88 2.69 4.16
CA ARG A 145 -10.33 3.84 3.39
C ARG A 145 -9.58 5.11 3.80
N VAL A 146 -9.53 6.07 2.89
CA VAL A 146 -9.17 7.47 3.19
C VAL A 146 -10.16 8.01 4.23
N ASP A 147 -9.68 8.90 5.12
CA ASP A 147 -10.55 9.55 6.10
C ASP A 147 -11.65 10.36 5.39
N VAL A 148 -12.88 10.26 5.91
CA VAL A 148 -14.00 11.08 5.47
C VAL A 148 -13.71 12.58 5.69
N ALA A 149 -12.88 12.93 6.67
CA ALA A 149 -12.44 14.31 6.89
C ALA A 149 -11.55 14.85 5.75
N ASP A 150 -10.82 13.97 5.06
CA ASP A 150 -9.90 14.35 3.98
C ASP A 150 -10.55 14.33 2.60
N GLN A 151 -11.65 13.59 2.42
CA GLN A 151 -12.36 13.48 1.14
C GLN A 151 -13.73 14.18 1.12
N GLY A 152 -14.45 14.19 2.25
CA GLY A 152 -15.85 14.59 2.31
C GLY A 152 -16.82 13.40 2.32
N PRO A 153 -18.13 13.67 2.32
CA PRO A 153 -19.16 12.66 2.56
C PRO A 153 -19.27 11.63 1.44
N ASP A 154 -19.62 10.40 1.84
CA ASP A 154 -19.84 9.28 0.91
C ASP A 154 -21.19 9.44 0.17
N PRO A 155 -21.26 9.14 -1.14
CA PRO A 155 -22.53 9.07 -1.86
C PRO A 155 -23.38 7.88 -1.35
N VAL A 156 -24.61 7.74 -1.84
CA VAL A 156 -25.42 6.53 -1.55
C VAL A 156 -24.80 5.29 -2.19
N GLN A 157 -24.29 5.44 -3.40
CA GLN A 157 -23.63 4.39 -4.17
C GLN A 157 -22.46 5.01 -4.93
N TYR A 158 -21.32 4.33 -4.95
CA TYR A 158 -20.18 4.78 -5.71
C TYR A 158 -20.29 4.27 -7.16
N LYS A 159 -20.38 5.23 -8.09
CA LYS A 159 -20.32 4.98 -9.53
C LYS A 159 -18.95 5.40 -10.04
N HIS A 160 -18.18 4.42 -10.47
CA HIS A 160 -16.86 4.62 -11.04
C HIS A 160 -16.94 5.42 -12.36
N GLN A 161 -15.86 6.09 -12.76
CA GLN A 161 -15.80 6.88 -14.00
C GLN A 161 -16.04 6.05 -15.27
N SER A 162 -15.84 4.73 -15.22
CA SER A 162 -16.24 3.81 -16.31
C SER A 162 -17.75 3.62 -16.45
N GLY A 163 -18.55 4.17 -15.54
CA GLY A 163 -19.98 3.93 -15.41
C GLY A 163 -20.35 2.71 -14.57
N ALA A 164 -19.38 1.87 -14.19
CA ALA A 164 -19.60 0.71 -13.35
C ALA A 164 -20.02 1.12 -11.93
N ILE A 165 -21.01 0.41 -11.38
CA ILE A 165 -21.31 0.48 -9.96
C ILE A 165 -20.33 -0.43 -9.25
N ILE A 166 -19.55 0.13 -8.32
CA ILE A 166 -18.62 -0.66 -7.52
C ILE A 166 -19.39 -1.34 -6.40
N PRO A 167 -19.48 -2.68 -6.38
CA PRO A 167 -20.14 -3.39 -5.30
C PRO A 167 -19.22 -3.45 -4.07
N ASN A 168 -19.82 -3.44 -2.88
CA ASN A 168 -19.29 -4.11 -1.71
C ASN A 168 -20.23 -5.28 -1.33
N SER A 169 -19.85 -6.03 -0.29
CA SER A 169 -20.55 -7.21 0.20
C SER A 169 -21.98 -6.99 0.77
N ARG A 170 -22.51 -5.75 0.79
CA ARG A 170 -23.79 -5.37 1.43
C ARG A 170 -24.72 -4.49 0.58
N GLY A 171 -24.33 -4.05 -0.62
CA GLY A 171 -25.26 -3.51 -1.64
C GLY A 171 -25.66 -2.02 -1.54
N LYS A 172 -25.01 -1.20 -0.71
CA LYS A 172 -25.11 0.29 -0.66
C LYS A 172 -23.77 0.90 -0.23
N ASP A 173 -22.93 1.20 -1.20
CA ASP A 173 -21.46 1.08 -0.99
C ASP A 173 -20.72 2.35 -1.38
N GLY A 174 -21.33 3.51 -1.15
CA GLY A 174 -20.70 4.79 -1.47
C GLY A 174 -19.36 5.03 -0.78
N ASN A 175 -19.12 4.40 0.36
CA ASN A 175 -17.82 4.46 1.04
C ASN A 175 -16.67 3.78 0.28
N GLU A 176 -16.95 2.97 -0.75
CA GLU A 176 -15.91 2.47 -1.67
C GLU A 176 -15.28 3.61 -2.50
N MET A 177 -15.91 4.79 -2.58
CA MET A 177 -15.29 5.99 -3.15
C MET A 177 -14.05 6.46 -2.36
N ARG A 178 -13.91 6.06 -1.09
CA ARG A 178 -12.72 6.33 -0.26
C ARG A 178 -11.72 5.17 -0.25
N ASN A 179 -12.04 4.07 -0.91
CA ASN A 179 -11.11 2.96 -1.11
C ASN A 179 -10.26 3.25 -2.36
N ILE A 180 -8.96 3.50 -2.18
CA ILE A 180 -8.08 3.88 -3.30
C ILE A 180 -8.00 2.78 -4.36
N ASN A 181 -8.05 1.50 -3.95
CA ASN A 181 -8.10 0.36 -4.86
C ASN A 181 -9.51 0.12 -5.44
N ARG A 182 -10.34 1.16 -5.51
CA ARG A 182 -11.59 1.26 -6.30
C ARG A 182 -11.63 2.52 -7.16
N CYS A 183 -10.59 3.33 -7.11
CA CYS A 183 -10.57 4.66 -7.71
C CYS A 183 -9.70 4.74 -8.98
N TYR A 184 -8.92 3.72 -9.31
CA TYR A 184 -8.06 3.73 -10.51
C TYR A 184 -8.87 3.71 -11.82
N PRO A 185 -8.43 4.37 -12.91
CA PRO A 185 -7.17 5.10 -13.08
C PRO A 185 -7.16 6.50 -12.44
N GLY A 186 -8.15 6.84 -11.63
CA GLY A 186 -8.30 8.14 -10.99
C GLY A 186 -8.93 9.18 -11.89
N LEU A 187 -9.17 10.35 -11.30
CA LEU A 187 -9.63 11.56 -11.98
C LEU A 187 -8.83 12.75 -11.43
N PRO A 188 -8.24 13.60 -12.30
CA PRO A 188 -7.44 14.75 -11.87
C PRO A 188 -8.29 15.82 -11.16
N ASP A 189 -9.58 15.88 -11.45
CA ASP A 189 -10.56 16.80 -10.85
C ASP A 189 -11.63 16.05 -10.02
N GLY A 190 -11.36 14.78 -9.69
CA GLY A 190 -12.25 13.95 -8.88
C GLY A 190 -12.10 14.18 -7.38
N THR A 191 -12.60 13.23 -6.59
CA THR A 191 -12.40 13.23 -5.14
C THR A 191 -10.92 13.10 -4.78
N PRO A 192 -10.48 13.50 -3.57
CA PRO A 192 -9.09 13.32 -3.16
C PRO A 192 -8.55 11.90 -3.34
N THR A 193 -9.32 10.85 -3.03
CA THR A 193 -8.91 9.45 -3.30
C THR A 193 -8.74 9.17 -4.80
N GLN A 194 -9.61 9.70 -5.67
CA GLN A 194 -9.45 9.59 -7.12
C GLN A 194 -8.24 10.36 -7.65
N GLN A 195 -7.94 11.53 -7.07
CA GLN A 195 -6.75 12.30 -7.39
C GLN A 195 -5.46 11.57 -6.98
N ALA A 196 -5.46 10.87 -5.83
CA ALA A 196 -4.35 10.02 -5.42
C ALA A 196 -4.11 8.85 -6.40
N ALA A 197 -5.17 8.17 -6.82
CA ALA A 197 -5.08 7.12 -7.85
C ALA A 197 -4.58 7.69 -9.20
N TYR A 198 -5.03 8.90 -9.58
CA TYR A 198 -4.56 9.59 -10.77
C TYR A 198 -3.06 9.93 -10.67
N ALA A 199 -2.58 10.38 -9.51
CA ALA A 199 -1.17 10.67 -9.28
C ALA A 199 -0.29 9.42 -9.43
N VAL A 200 -0.76 8.25 -8.97
CA VAL A 200 -0.06 6.97 -9.20
C VAL A 200 0.00 6.63 -10.69
N MET A 201 -1.09 6.83 -11.43
CA MET A 201 -1.08 6.63 -12.89
C MET A 201 -0.10 7.56 -13.60
N GLU A 202 -0.03 8.83 -13.17
CA GLU A 202 0.95 9.79 -13.69
C GLU A 202 2.39 9.44 -13.31
N LEU A 203 2.61 8.87 -12.12
CA LEU A 203 3.91 8.32 -11.72
C LEU A 203 4.33 7.20 -12.66
N VAL A 204 3.46 6.21 -12.88
CA VAL A 204 3.74 5.09 -13.80
C VAL A 204 4.11 5.59 -15.19
N ARG A 205 3.36 6.56 -15.73
CA ARG A 205 3.63 7.13 -17.06
C ARG A 205 4.93 7.93 -17.13
N LYS A 206 5.11 8.90 -16.22
CA LYS A 206 6.24 9.83 -16.27
C LYS A 206 7.57 9.17 -15.93
N GLU A 207 7.56 8.16 -15.08
CA GLU A 207 8.76 7.42 -14.70
C GLU A 207 9.01 6.17 -15.55
N ASN A 208 8.18 5.95 -16.59
CA ASN A 208 8.25 4.82 -17.52
C ASN A 208 8.37 3.46 -16.79
N VAL A 209 7.45 3.21 -15.86
CA VAL A 209 7.45 1.99 -15.05
C VAL A 209 7.13 0.78 -15.93
N GLY A 210 8.05 -0.18 -16.01
CA GLY A 210 7.88 -1.42 -16.79
C GLY A 210 7.20 -2.54 -16.00
N LEU A 211 7.34 -2.56 -14.67
CA LEU A 211 6.69 -3.54 -13.80
C LEU A 211 6.23 -2.91 -12.49
N ALA A 212 4.99 -3.19 -12.05
CA ALA A 212 4.43 -2.69 -10.80
C ALA A 212 3.74 -3.79 -10.00
N VAL A 213 4.02 -3.83 -8.69
CA VAL A 213 3.37 -4.75 -7.75
C VAL A 213 2.68 -3.95 -6.63
N ASP A 214 1.38 -4.13 -6.50
CA ASP A 214 0.57 -3.62 -5.38
C ASP A 214 0.40 -4.71 -4.31
N MET A 215 0.94 -4.47 -3.12
CA MET A 215 1.05 -5.46 -2.04
C MET A 215 -0.16 -5.36 -1.10
N HIS A 216 -1.06 -6.36 -1.18
CA HIS A 216 -2.30 -6.46 -0.41
C HIS A 216 -2.30 -7.69 0.51
N GLU A 217 -3.29 -7.74 1.40
CA GLU A 217 -3.57 -8.93 2.20
C GLU A 217 -5.04 -9.33 2.12
N ALA A 218 -5.28 -10.64 2.23
CA ALA A 218 -6.60 -11.24 2.28
C ALA A 218 -6.84 -11.97 3.61
N ASP A 219 -8.09 -12.31 3.90
CA ASP A 219 -8.43 -13.17 5.03
C ASP A 219 -7.70 -14.53 4.94
N THR A 220 -7.45 -15.19 6.07
CA THR A 220 -6.65 -16.41 6.10
C THR A 220 -7.41 -17.61 5.52
N PRO A 221 -6.74 -18.58 4.88
CA PRO A 221 -7.37 -19.78 4.30
C PRO A 221 -7.79 -20.82 5.36
N SER A 222 -8.02 -20.36 6.59
CA SER A 222 -8.38 -21.20 7.74
C SER A 222 -9.83 -21.65 7.65
N TRP A 223 -10.08 -22.88 8.09
CA TRP A 223 -11.44 -23.37 8.32
C TRP A 223 -11.99 -22.80 9.63
N TYR A 224 -13.21 -22.27 9.61
CA TYR A 224 -13.86 -21.70 10.77
C TYR A 224 -15.36 -22.02 10.81
N LEU A 225 -15.94 -21.99 12.02
CA LEU A 225 -17.38 -22.08 12.20
C LEU A 225 -17.98 -20.67 12.06
N SER A 226 -18.71 -20.43 10.98
CA SER A 226 -19.35 -19.13 10.74
C SER A 226 -20.44 -18.87 11.77
N ARG A 227 -20.31 -17.80 12.57
CA ARG A 227 -21.35 -17.37 13.51
C ARG A 227 -22.65 -16.94 12.81
N LYS A 228 -22.57 -16.57 11.53
CA LYS A 228 -23.71 -16.07 10.74
C LYS A 228 -24.57 -17.22 10.19
N THR A 229 -23.93 -18.30 9.74
CA THR A 229 -24.61 -19.42 9.06
C THR A 229 -24.67 -20.68 9.93
N GLY A 230 -23.81 -20.81 10.94
CA GLY A 230 -23.68 -22.03 11.74
C GLY A 230 -22.92 -23.16 11.03
N GLU A 231 -22.33 -22.87 9.87
CA GLU A 231 -21.65 -23.86 9.02
C GLU A 231 -20.13 -23.69 9.06
N VAL A 232 -19.41 -24.79 8.86
CA VAL A 232 -17.96 -24.76 8.65
C VAL A 232 -17.67 -24.22 7.26
N GLN A 233 -16.91 -23.13 7.19
CA GLN A 233 -16.53 -22.45 5.96
C GLN A 233 -15.00 -22.29 5.93
N GLN A 234 -14.46 -22.16 4.72
CA GLN A 234 -13.04 -21.82 4.54
C GLN A 234 -12.93 -20.34 4.18
N GLY A 235 -12.08 -19.62 4.89
CA GLY A 235 -11.69 -18.26 4.53
C GLY A 235 -10.70 -18.21 3.37
N GLY A 236 -10.19 -17.03 3.07
CA GLY A 236 -8.97 -16.80 2.30
C GLY A 236 -9.06 -17.23 0.84
N ARG A 237 -10.20 -16.98 0.20
CA ARG A 237 -10.35 -17.21 -1.25
C ARG A 237 -9.21 -16.56 -2.04
N LEU A 238 -8.80 -15.36 -1.63
CA LEU A 238 -7.71 -14.60 -2.24
C LEU A 238 -6.34 -14.80 -1.56
N ALA A 239 -6.25 -15.48 -0.42
CA ALA A 239 -4.95 -15.70 0.23
C ALA A 239 -3.98 -16.46 -0.67
N TYR A 240 -2.71 -16.05 -0.68
CA TYR A 240 -1.65 -16.61 -1.53
C TYR A 240 -1.91 -16.43 -3.03
N MET A 241 -2.58 -15.35 -3.43
CA MET A 241 -2.98 -15.14 -4.82
C MET A 241 -2.23 -13.97 -5.47
N LEU A 242 -1.59 -14.25 -6.59
CA LEU A 242 -1.12 -13.23 -7.53
C LEU A 242 -2.23 -12.94 -8.54
N VAL A 243 -2.80 -11.74 -8.47
CA VAL A 243 -3.80 -11.25 -9.42
C VAL A 243 -3.07 -10.45 -10.49
N CYS A 244 -3.14 -10.93 -11.73
CA CYS A 244 -2.41 -10.36 -12.85
C CYS A 244 -3.33 -9.48 -13.72
N ASN A 245 -2.79 -8.40 -14.28
CA ASN A 245 -3.46 -7.78 -15.43
C ASN A 245 -3.63 -8.84 -16.56
N PRO A 246 -4.78 -8.91 -17.27
CA PRO A 246 -5.03 -9.97 -18.26
C PRO A 246 -4.21 -9.90 -19.56
N LYS A 247 -3.24 -8.98 -19.68
CA LYS A 247 -2.30 -8.97 -20.80
C LYS A 247 -1.47 -10.25 -20.82
N GLU A 248 -1.24 -10.80 -22.01
CA GLU A 248 -0.51 -12.05 -22.23
C GLU A 248 0.82 -12.08 -21.46
N LYS A 249 1.65 -11.05 -21.62
CA LYS A 249 2.96 -11.01 -20.97
C LYS A 249 2.89 -10.96 -19.44
N ALA A 250 1.89 -10.28 -18.88
CA ALA A 250 1.69 -10.26 -17.43
C ALA A 250 1.21 -11.63 -16.92
N MET A 251 0.33 -12.30 -17.67
CA MET A 251 -0.12 -13.65 -17.33
C MET A 251 1.01 -14.69 -17.40
N GLU A 252 1.89 -14.61 -18.41
CA GLU A 252 3.07 -15.48 -18.53
C GLU A 252 4.01 -15.34 -17.33
N LEU A 253 4.44 -14.09 -17.03
CA LEU A 253 5.33 -13.81 -15.90
C LEU A 253 4.69 -14.19 -14.57
N GLY A 254 3.39 -13.91 -14.40
CA GLY A 254 2.67 -14.27 -13.20
C GLY A 254 2.59 -15.78 -12.98
N ALA A 255 2.34 -16.56 -14.04
CA ALA A 255 2.26 -18.01 -13.97
C ALA A 255 3.59 -18.63 -13.58
N GLU A 256 4.67 -18.16 -14.22
CA GLU A 256 6.02 -18.63 -13.92
C GLU A 256 6.46 -18.22 -12.52
N ALA A 257 6.15 -16.99 -12.08
CA ALA A 257 6.49 -16.53 -10.74
C ALA A 257 5.82 -17.38 -9.65
N VAL A 258 4.51 -17.65 -9.74
CA VAL A 258 3.82 -18.47 -8.72
C VAL A 258 4.34 -19.91 -8.71
N MET A 259 4.70 -20.47 -9.87
CA MET A 259 5.29 -21.80 -9.97
C MET A 259 6.67 -21.85 -9.32
N ASN A 260 7.55 -20.91 -9.65
CA ASN A 260 8.93 -20.90 -9.17
C ASN A 260 9.00 -20.61 -7.66
N VAL A 261 8.27 -19.59 -7.18
CA VAL A 261 8.21 -19.30 -5.75
C VAL A 261 7.56 -20.46 -5.00
N GLY A 262 6.47 -21.03 -5.53
CA GLY A 262 5.79 -22.14 -4.89
C GLY A 262 6.68 -23.38 -4.77
N ALA A 263 7.41 -23.71 -5.83
CA ALA A 263 8.40 -24.80 -5.81
C ALA A 263 9.56 -24.52 -4.85
N ASN A 264 10.08 -23.29 -4.83
CA ASN A 264 11.19 -22.89 -3.96
C ASN A 264 10.81 -22.98 -2.47
N LEU A 265 9.60 -22.53 -2.12
CA LEU A 265 9.13 -22.46 -0.73
C LEU A 265 8.41 -23.74 -0.27
N GLY A 266 8.10 -24.67 -1.18
CA GLY A 266 7.27 -25.83 -0.88
C GLY A 266 5.83 -25.45 -0.50
N MET A 267 5.29 -24.39 -1.13
CA MET A 267 3.97 -23.83 -0.86
C MET A 267 3.16 -23.66 -2.15
N GLU A 268 1.84 -23.80 -2.08
CA GLU A 268 0.98 -23.54 -3.23
C GLU A 268 0.60 -22.06 -3.28
N LEU A 269 1.03 -21.38 -4.34
CA LEU A 269 0.59 -20.03 -4.71
C LEU A 269 -0.43 -20.14 -5.84
N LYS A 270 -1.46 -19.30 -5.78
CA LYS A 270 -2.50 -19.21 -6.79
C LYS A 270 -2.23 -18.04 -7.72
N MET A 271 -2.70 -18.15 -8.95
CA MET A 271 -2.76 -17.03 -9.88
C MET A 271 -4.19 -16.90 -10.41
N GLU A 272 -4.66 -15.66 -10.57
CA GLU A 272 -5.93 -15.35 -11.23
C GLU A 272 -5.76 -14.17 -12.21
N PRO A 273 -6.35 -14.23 -13.42
CA PRO A 273 -6.48 -13.04 -14.24
C PRO A 273 -7.48 -12.06 -13.61
N SER A 274 -7.12 -10.78 -13.58
CA SER A 274 -8.03 -9.74 -13.11
C SER A 274 -9.28 -9.67 -13.99
N ASN A 275 -10.46 -9.74 -13.39
CA ASN A 275 -11.70 -9.66 -14.15
C ASN A 275 -12.01 -8.19 -14.49
N ARG A 276 -12.02 -7.88 -15.79
CA ARG A 276 -12.27 -6.54 -16.37
C ARG A 276 -13.61 -5.91 -15.95
N ALA A 277 -14.55 -6.69 -15.44
CA ALA A 277 -15.80 -6.19 -14.86
C ALA A 277 -15.59 -5.46 -13.52
N PHE A 278 -14.55 -5.79 -12.75
CA PHE A 278 -14.21 -5.15 -11.48
C PHE A 278 -13.28 -3.95 -11.72
N ARG A 279 -13.88 -2.84 -12.17
CA ARG A 279 -13.18 -1.58 -12.42
C ARG A 279 -12.67 -0.94 -11.12
N GLY A 280 -11.67 -0.06 -11.23
CA GLY A 280 -11.14 0.67 -10.08
C GLY A 280 -9.90 0.06 -9.42
N LEU A 281 -9.47 -1.13 -9.85
CA LEU A 281 -8.35 -1.86 -9.27
C LEU A 281 -7.01 -1.37 -9.84
N SER A 282 -6.00 -1.19 -8.98
CA SER A 282 -4.66 -0.73 -9.33
C SER A 282 -4.04 -1.53 -10.48
N HIS A 283 -3.82 -2.82 -10.26
CA HIS A 283 -3.16 -3.71 -11.22
C HIS A 283 -3.89 -3.80 -12.57
N LEU A 284 -5.23 -3.79 -12.55
CA LEU A 284 -6.03 -3.83 -13.76
C LEU A 284 -5.85 -2.55 -14.57
N GLU A 285 -6.11 -1.40 -13.95
CA GLU A 285 -6.19 -0.12 -14.65
C GLU A 285 -4.80 0.44 -14.99
N ILE A 286 -3.77 0.17 -14.17
CA ILE A 286 -2.36 0.43 -14.50
C ILE A 286 -1.98 -0.33 -15.76
N GLY A 287 -2.19 -1.64 -15.77
CA GLY A 287 -1.83 -2.49 -16.90
C GLY A 287 -2.67 -2.19 -18.15
N ASP A 288 -3.93 -1.80 -18.01
CA ASP A 288 -4.78 -1.47 -19.17
C ASP A 288 -4.45 -0.10 -19.80
N ALA A 289 -4.02 0.87 -19.00
CA ALA A 289 -3.80 2.24 -19.46
C ALA A 289 -2.33 2.59 -19.72
N THR A 290 -1.40 1.64 -19.55
CA THR A 290 0.04 1.81 -19.75
C THR A 290 0.68 0.52 -20.27
N ASP A 291 1.95 0.55 -20.65
CA ASP A 291 2.71 -0.65 -21.02
C ASP A 291 3.29 -1.41 -19.81
N CYS A 292 3.06 -0.90 -18.60
CA CYS A 292 3.49 -1.54 -17.36
C CYS A 292 2.87 -2.93 -17.20
N LEU A 293 3.70 -3.93 -16.93
CA LEU A 293 3.24 -5.23 -16.44
C LEU A 293 2.83 -5.06 -14.98
N SER A 294 1.56 -5.31 -14.66
CA SER A 294 1.00 -4.90 -13.38
C SER A 294 0.31 -6.03 -12.64
N PHE A 295 0.61 -6.12 -11.35
CA PHE A 295 0.28 -7.23 -10.48
C PHE A 295 -0.24 -6.73 -9.13
N LEU A 296 -1.11 -7.50 -8.50
CA LEU A 296 -1.49 -7.35 -7.11
C LEU A 296 -1.29 -8.70 -6.42
N PHE A 297 -0.62 -8.70 -5.27
CA PHE A 297 -0.38 -9.95 -4.53
C PHE A 297 -1.03 -9.90 -3.15
N GLU A 298 -1.77 -10.95 -2.80
CA GLU A 298 -2.58 -11.08 -1.59
C GLU A 298 -1.96 -12.11 -0.63
N THR A 299 -1.34 -11.68 0.46
CA THR A 299 -0.88 -12.60 1.53
C THR A 299 -1.96 -12.79 2.60
N PRO A 300 -2.06 -13.96 3.28
CA PRO A 300 -3.10 -14.20 4.29
C PRO A 300 -2.82 -13.45 5.59
N THR A 301 -3.72 -12.59 6.05
CA THR A 301 -3.59 -11.87 7.32
C THR A 301 -4.70 -12.23 8.31
N PRO A 302 -4.35 -12.54 9.57
CA PRO A 302 -5.33 -12.70 10.64
C PRO A 302 -6.19 -11.45 10.87
N ALA A 303 -5.71 -10.27 10.45
CA ALA A 303 -6.41 -9.00 10.62
C ALA A 303 -7.76 -8.93 9.88
N LEU A 304 -7.94 -9.71 8.82
CA LEU A 304 -9.16 -9.69 7.98
C LEU A 304 -10.12 -10.84 8.31
N ASP A 305 -9.77 -11.71 9.26
CA ASP A 305 -10.61 -12.80 9.70
C ASP A 305 -11.74 -12.29 10.60
N ASP A 306 -12.95 -12.11 10.04
CA ASP A 306 -14.12 -11.64 10.79
C ASP A 306 -14.65 -12.67 11.82
N TRP A 307 -14.00 -13.84 11.89
CA TRP A 307 -14.29 -14.93 12.82
C TRP A 307 -13.29 -15.05 13.99
N ARG A 308 -12.17 -14.32 13.98
CA ARG A 308 -11.19 -14.34 15.08
C ARG A 308 -11.50 -13.27 16.12
N GLU A 309 -11.44 -13.65 17.40
CA GLU A 309 -11.46 -12.69 18.50
C GLU A 309 -10.04 -12.25 18.81
N ASN A 310 -9.75 -10.94 18.68
CA ASN A 310 -8.43 -10.34 18.92
C ASN A 310 -7.30 -10.99 18.09
N PRO A 311 -7.35 -10.91 16.75
CA PRO A 311 -6.30 -11.49 15.91
C PRO A 311 -4.92 -10.87 16.24
N ASP A 312 -3.92 -11.73 16.41
CA ASP A 312 -2.52 -11.31 16.47
C ASP A 312 -2.03 -11.07 15.05
N ILE A 313 -1.58 -9.84 14.77
CA ILE A 313 -1.13 -9.43 13.44
C ILE A 313 0.39 -9.36 13.30
N LEU A 314 1.14 -9.73 14.32
CA LEU A 314 2.60 -9.78 14.26
C LEU A 314 3.10 -11.20 14.44
N THR A 315 2.69 -11.85 15.54
CA THR A 315 3.25 -13.13 16.00
C THR A 315 2.29 -14.29 15.88
N ASP A 316 1.30 -14.20 14.98
CA ASP A 316 0.41 -15.32 14.69
C ASP A 316 1.21 -16.58 14.36
N ARG A 317 0.82 -17.70 14.95
CA ARG A 317 1.56 -18.97 14.84
C ARG A 317 1.66 -19.48 13.40
N THR A 318 0.65 -19.22 12.59
CA THR A 318 0.55 -19.75 11.21
C THR A 318 0.86 -18.67 10.19
N TYR A 319 0.48 -17.43 10.48
CA TYR A 319 0.61 -16.30 9.56
C TYR A 319 1.40 -15.12 10.18
N PRO A 320 2.63 -15.37 10.69
CA PRO A 320 3.43 -14.31 11.30
C PRO A 320 3.79 -13.23 10.26
N ILE A 321 4.15 -12.03 10.71
CA ILE A 321 4.44 -10.91 9.80
C ILE A 321 5.65 -11.20 8.89
N GLU A 322 6.63 -11.96 9.36
CA GLU A 322 7.79 -12.42 8.61
C GLU A 322 7.41 -13.26 7.40
N HIS A 323 6.46 -14.17 7.59
CA HIS A 323 5.95 -15.04 6.54
C HIS A 323 5.28 -14.21 5.44
N ARG A 324 4.39 -13.28 5.83
CA ARG A 324 3.60 -12.47 4.90
C ARG A 324 4.47 -11.44 4.17
N ALA A 325 5.28 -10.66 4.90
CA ALA A 325 6.21 -9.71 4.31
C ALA A 325 7.29 -10.41 3.47
N GLY A 326 7.75 -11.58 3.89
CA GLY A 326 8.70 -12.42 3.14
C GLY A 326 8.13 -12.89 1.81
N LEU A 327 6.86 -13.30 1.76
CA LEU A 327 6.22 -13.68 0.50
C LEU A 327 6.11 -12.51 -0.48
N HIS A 328 5.79 -11.31 0.00
CA HIS A 328 5.82 -10.12 -0.85
C HIS A 328 7.21 -9.86 -1.44
N GLN A 329 8.28 -10.02 -0.65
CA GLN A 329 9.65 -9.86 -1.12
C GLN A 329 10.02 -10.92 -2.15
N GLU A 330 9.68 -12.18 -1.90
CA GLU A 330 10.04 -13.30 -2.77
C GLU A 330 9.31 -13.19 -4.13
N VAL A 331 8.00 -12.93 -4.11
CA VAL A 331 7.21 -12.76 -5.35
C VAL A 331 7.68 -11.54 -6.14
N PHE A 332 7.97 -10.42 -5.49
CA PHE A 332 8.49 -9.24 -6.19
C PHE A 332 9.86 -9.53 -6.84
N GLN A 333 10.81 -10.11 -6.10
CA GLN A 333 12.14 -10.44 -6.62
C GLN A 333 12.08 -11.44 -7.76
N GLU A 334 11.18 -12.42 -7.69
CA GLU A 334 10.98 -13.37 -8.79
C GLU A 334 10.38 -12.71 -10.04
N LEU A 335 9.40 -11.82 -9.88
CA LEU A 335 8.86 -11.03 -11.00
C LEU A 335 9.94 -10.15 -11.65
N VAL A 336 10.83 -9.54 -10.85
CA VAL A 336 11.98 -8.78 -11.36
C VAL A 336 12.94 -9.68 -12.14
N ARG A 337 13.25 -10.88 -11.62
CA ARG A 337 14.11 -11.86 -12.29
C ARG A 337 13.55 -12.24 -13.67
N LEU A 338 12.26 -12.60 -13.73
CA LEU A 338 11.58 -12.99 -14.96
C LEU A 338 11.43 -11.84 -15.96
N TYR A 339 11.21 -10.62 -15.46
CA TYR A 339 11.24 -9.42 -16.30
C TYR A 339 12.61 -9.27 -16.98
N ASN A 340 13.70 -9.36 -16.21
CA ASN A 340 15.06 -9.22 -16.71
C ASN A 340 15.47 -10.30 -17.73
N GLU A 341 14.84 -11.48 -17.69
CA GLU A 341 15.08 -12.56 -18.66
C GLU A 341 14.40 -12.32 -20.00
N SER A 342 13.36 -11.48 -20.01
CA SER A 342 12.53 -11.22 -21.18
C SER A 342 12.68 -9.81 -21.76
N HIS A 343 13.50 -8.95 -21.16
CA HIS A 343 13.70 -7.56 -21.56
C HIS A 343 15.19 -7.17 -21.59
N GLU A 344 15.56 -6.25 -22.49
CA GLU A 344 16.92 -5.73 -22.60
C GLU A 344 17.26 -4.77 -21.46
N GLU A 345 16.33 -3.88 -21.10
CA GLU A 345 16.44 -3.01 -19.93
C GLU A 345 16.09 -3.81 -18.67
N ARG A 346 16.97 -3.78 -17.66
CA ARG A 346 16.83 -4.61 -16.45
C ARG A 346 16.83 -3.77 -15.18
N LEU A 347 16.30 -4.35 -14.11
CA LEU A 347 16.50 -3.86 -12.74
C LEU A 347 17.34 -4.89 -11.98
N VAL A 348 18.54 -4.50 -11.54
CA VAL A 348 19.40 -5.34 -10.69
C VAL A 348 19.46 -4.74 -9.30
N LEU A 349 18.96 -5.48 -8.31
CA LEU A 349 18.89 -5.07 -6.91
C LEU A 349 19.82 -5.91 -6.04
N GLU A 350 20.35 -5.27 -5.00
CA GLU A 350 21.07 -5.89 -3.90
C GLU A 350 20.42 -5.49 -2.56
N GLY A 351 20.70 -6.27 -1.51
CA GLY A 351 20.33 -5.93 -0.13
C GLY A 351 18.90 -6.28 0.28
N LEU A 352 18.06 -6.74 -0.64
CA LEU A 352 16.76 -7.32 -0.27
C LEU A 352 16.95 -8.71 0.36
N PRO A 353 16.25 -9.03 1.47
CA PRO A 353 16.27 -10.37 2.03
C PRO A 353 15.38 -11.32 1.21
N THR A 354 15.73 -12.61 1.22
CA THR A 354 14.85 -13.68 0.75
C THR A 354 13.76 -13.99 1.77
N TYR A 355 12.73 -14.72 1.37
CA TYR A 355 11.71 -15.24 2.29
C TYR A 355 12.34 -15.97 3.48
N GLN A 356 13.27 -16.90 3.21
CA GLN A 356 13.88 -17.74 4.24
C GLN A 356 14.64 -16.89 5.27
N VAL A 357 15.37 -15.88 4.81
CA VAL A 357 16.11 -14.95 5.67
C VAL A 357 15.17 -14.16 6.57
N LEU A 358 14.02 -13.69 6.07
CA LEU A 358 13.05 -12.96 6.88
C LEU A 358 12.38 -13.85 7.93
N VAL A 359 12.04 -15.09 7.58
CA VAL A 359 11.45 -16.05 8.52
C VAL A 359 12.44 -16.43 9.63
N GLU A 360 13.73 -16.58 9.29
CA GLU A 360 14.76 -16.95 10.26
C GLU A 360 15.18 -15.80 11.17
N GLN A 361 15.35 -14.60 10.62
CA GLN A 361 15.93 -13.46 11.34
C GLN A 361 14.89 -12.50 11.93
N GLY A 362 13.64 -12.58 11.47
CA GLY A 362 12.58 -11.64 11.86
C GLY A 362 12.63 -10.34 11.06
N ILE A 363 11.48 -9.67 10.92
CA ILE A 363 11.42 -8.36 10.24
C ILE A 363 12.24 -7.28 10.96
N ALA A 364 12.41 -7.44 12.28
CA ALA A 364 13.15 -6.53 13.15
C ALA A 364 14.61 -6.33 12.72
N ALA A 365 15.27 -7.39 12.23
CA ALA A 365 16.64 -7.34 11.74
C ALA A 365 16.79 -6.53 10.44
N TRP A 366 15.68 -6.35 9.71
CA TRP A 366 15.62 -5.76 8.37
C TRP A 366 14.94 -4.39 8.34
N LEU A 367 14.47 -3.90 9.47
CA LEU A 367 14.00 -2.52 9.61
C LEU A 367 15.05 -1.70 10.35
N ASN A 368 15.35 -0.51 9.84
CA ASN A 368 16.07 0.55 10.54
C ASN A 368 15.35 0.85 11.84
#